data_AF-A0A165RMC1-F1
#
_entry.id   AF-A0A165RMC1-F1
#
_cell.length_a   1.000
_cell.length_b   1.000
_cell.length_c   1.000
_cell.angle_alpha   90.00
_cell.angle_beta   90.00
_cell.angle_gamma   90.00
#
_symmetry.space_group_name_H-M   'P 1'
#
loop_
_entity.id
_entity.type
_entity.pdbx_description
1 polymer ?
#
loop_
_entity_poly.entity_id
_entity_poly.type
_entity_poly.pdbx_seq_one_letter_code
_entity_poly.pdbx_strand_id
1 'polypeptide(L)'
;MCLPGALANANGEQELPFCSICYYPTVVGNNGDIMNSSGFMAISTLNRKNSDWVSKRGNAFVVLESYNKGLVLTRLTTAQIEALKPVEGMMVYDSTANCLKLYNGKTWGCVVQGCVDE
;
A
#
# COMPACT_ATOMS: atom_id res chain seq x y z
N MET A 1 3.09 -11.31 12.96
CA MET A 1 3.43 -11.62 14.36
C MET A 1 2.40 -10.95 15.24
N CYS A 2 1.35 -11.65 15.66
CA CYS A 2 0.45 -11.15 16.71
C CYS A 2 1.19 -11.36 18.04
N LEU A 3 1.49 -10.29 18.80
CA LEU A 3 2.02 -10.44 20.16
C LEU A 3 0.89 -10.91 21.07
N PRO A 4 1.09 -11.95 21.90
CA PRO A 4 0.01 -12.52 22.70
C PRO A 4 -0.27 -11.61 23.90
N GLY A 5 -1.43 -10.95 23.88
CA GLY A 5 -2.03 -10.31 25.04
C GLY A 5 -3.49 -10.75 25.15
N ALA A 6 -3.73 -11.94 25.69
CA ALA A 6 -5.08 -12.34 26.06
C ALA A 6 -5.46 -11.64 27.38
N LEU A 7 -6.59 -10.93 27.40
CA LEU A 7 -7.24 -10.48 28.63
C LEU A 7 -8.51 -11.29 28.81
N ALA A 8 -8.66 -11.94 29.96
CA ALA A 8 -9.90 -12.60 30.34
C ALA A 8 -10.90 -11.54 30.83
N ASN A 9 -12.14 -11.60 30.35
CA ASN A 9 -13.22 -10.82 30.96
C ASN A 9 -13.71 -11.51 32.25
N ALA A 10 -14.49 -10.78 33.07
CA ALA A 10 -14.94 -11.26 34.38
C ALA A 10 -15.90 -12.48 34.32
N ASN A 11 -16.34 -12.87 33.13
CA ASN A 11 -17.29 -13.96 32.92
C ASN A 11 -16.61 -15.27 32.47
N GLY A 12 -15.28 -15.30 32.38
CA GLY A 12 -14.53 -16.49 31.98
C GLY A 12 -14.65 -16.84 30.49
N GLU A 13 -15.22 -15.95 29.69
CA GLU A 13 -15.19 -16.06 28.23
C GLU A 13 -13.81 -15.58 27.75
N GLN A 14 -13.13 -16.43 26.96
CA GLN A 14 -11.98 -15.98 26.18
C GLN A 14 -12.52 -15.12 25.04
N GLU A 15 -12.49 -13.81 25.22
CA GLU A 15 -12.44 -12.88 24.10
C GLU A 15 -11.12 -13.17 23.37
N LEU A 16 -11.19 -13.91 22.26
CA LEU A 16 -10.06 -13.99 21.35
C LEU A 16 -9.78 -12.54 20.92
N PRO A 17 -8.60 -11.98 21.22
CA PRO A 17 -8.27 -10.67 20.71
C PRO A 17 -8.27 -10.82 19.20
N PHE A 18 -9.29 -10.30 18.53
CA PHE A 18 -9.30 -10.19 17.08
C PHE A 18 -7.94 -9.61 16.72
N CYS A 19 -7.10 -10.36 16.01
CA CYS A 19 -5.86 -9.80 15.50
C CYS A 19 -6.30 -8.81 14.43
N SER A 20 -6.52 -7.56 14.84
CA SER A 20 -7.18 -6.51 14.05
C SER A 20 -6.30 -5.99 12.90
N ILE A 21 -5.12 -6.58 12.74
CA ILE A 21 -4.09 -6.18 11.79
C ILE A 21 -3.44 -7.47 11.26
N CYS A 22 -3.99 -7.98 10.17
CA CYS A 22 -3.39 -9.07 9.40
C CYS A 22 -2.42 -8.50 8.37
N TYR A 23 -1.26 -9.13 8.26
CA TYR A 23 -0.32 -8.91 7.16
C TYR A 23 0.04 -10.28 6.61
N TYR A 24 0.24 -10.36 5.29
CA TYR A 24 0.89 -11.54 4.72
C TYR A 24 2.27 -11.74 5.38
N PRO A 25 2.68 -13.00 5.62
CA PRO A 25 4.06 -13.26 6.00
C PRO A 25 4.98 -12.69 4.93
N THR A 26 6.16 -12.25 5.34
CA THR A 26 7.18 -11.81 4.38
C THR A 26 7.44 -12.94 3.38
N VAL A 27 7.51 -12.60 2.10
CA VAL A 27 7.91 -13.58 1.08
C VAL A 27 9.40 -13.87 1.32
N VAL A 28 9.74 -15.13 1.61
CA VAL A 28 11.12 -15.59 1.79
C VAL A 28 11.59 -16.18 0.46
N GLY A 29 12.57 -15.55 -0.20
CA GLY A 29 13.06 -15.95 -1.52
C GLY A 29 14.12 -14.98 -2.06
N ASN A 30 14.58 -15.21 -3.31
CA ASN A 30 15.50 -14.28 -3.98
C ASN A 30 14.92 -12.86 -3.95
N ASN A 31 15.74 -11.88 -3.58
CA ASN A 31 15.45 -10.47 -3.85
C ASN A 31 15.22 -10.40 -5.36
N GLY A 32 13.96 -10.23 -5.78
CA GLY A 32 13.66 -10.15 -7.20
C GLY A 32 14.49 -9.09 -7.90
N ASP A 33 14.55 -9.14 -9.23
CA ASP A 33 15.31 -8.17 -9.99
C ASP A 33 14.34 -7.29 -10.78
N ILE A 34 14.06 -6.09 -10.25
CA ILE A 34 13.27 -5.06 -10.94
C ILE A 34 13.78 -4.77 -12.35
N MET A 35 15.07 -4.93 -12.62
CA MET A 35 15.65 -4.67 -13.94
C MET A 35 15.27 -5.76 -14.96
N ASN A 36 14.84 -6.94 -14.51
CA ASN A 36 14.29 -7.99 -15.36
C ASN A 36 12.75 -7.89 -15.52
N SER A 37 12.10 -6.98 -14.80
CA SER A 37 10.66 -6.71 -14.97
C SER A 37 10.43 -5.74 -16.13
N SER A 38 9.47 -6.05 -17.00
CA SER A 38 9.03 -5.10 -18.03
C SER A 38 8.12 -4.03 -17.42
N GLY A 39 8.32 -2.77 -17.79
CA GLY A 39 7.40 -1.68 -17.44
C GLY A 39 7.51 -1.11 -16.02
N PHE A 40 8.64 -1.31 -15.34
CA PHE A 40 8.87 -0.65 -14.06
C PHE A 40 9.08 0.87 -14.22
N MET A 41 8.74 1.62 -13.18
CA MET A 41 9.00 3.05 -13.07
C MET A 41 9.91 3.33 -11.88
N ALA A 42 10.95 4.14 -12.08
CA ALA A 42 11.85 4.56 -11.01
C ALA A 42 12.13 6.06 -11.12
N ILE A 43 11.86 6.80 -10.03
CA ILE A 43 12.07 8.25 -9.94
C ILE A 43 12.87 8.54 -8.68
N SER A 44 13.95 9.32 -8.81
CA SER A 44 14.80 9.75 -7.71
C SER A 44 15.07 11.24 -7.76
N THR A 45 15.01 11.91 -6.60
CA THR A 45 15.49 13.30 -6.43
C THR A 45 16.97 13.38 -6.05
N LEU A 46 17.60 12.23 -5.78
CA LEU A 46 19.01 12.12 -5.39
C LEU A 46 19.92 12.08 -6.61
N ASN A 47 21.14 12.60 -6.47
CA ASN A 47 22.18 12.49 -7.50
C ASN A 47 22.74 11.06 -7.55
N ARG A 48 22.11 10.21 -8.36
CA ARG A 48 22.50 8.81 -8.57
C ARG A 48 23.45 8.70 -9.76
N LYS A 49 24.68 8.24 -9.51
CA LYS A 49 25.72 8.09 -10.53
C LYS A 49 25.52 6.89 -11.46
N ASN A 50 24.73 5.91 -11.03
CA ASN A 50 24.41 4.69 -11.78
C ASN A 50 23.00 4.20 -11.43
N SER A 51 22.56 3.09 -12.01
CA SER A 51 21.25 2.47 -11.78
C SER A 51 21.23 1.44 -10.63
N ASP A 52 22.35 1.24 -9.91
CA ASP A 52 22.45 0.22 -8.85
C ASP A 52 21.49 0.46 -7.67
N TRP A 53 21.00 1.70 -7.52
CA TRP A 53 20.01 2.04 -6.50
C TRP A 53 18.62 1.45 -6.81
N VAL A 54 18.33 1.18 -8.10
CA VAL A 54 17.09 0.55 -8.56
C VAL A 54 17.20 -0.96 -8.43
N SER A 55 18.29 -1.57 -8.90
CA SER A 55 18.48 -3.03 -8.85
C SER A 55 18.42 -3.62 -7.44
N LYS A 56 18.65 -2.80 -6.41
CA LYS A 56 18.52 -3.16 -4.99
C LYS A 56 17.09 -3.08 -4.43
N ARG A 57 16.08 -2.79 -5.26
CA ARG A 57 14.68 -2.62 -4.84
C ARG A 57 13.81 -3.87 -5.03
N GLY A 58 14.43 -5.02 -5.33
CA GLY A 58 13.73 -6.29 -5.26
C GLY A 58 12.61 -6.41 -6.30
N ASN A 59 11.45 -6.90 -5.86
CA ASN A 59 10.22 -7.05 -6.64
C ASN A 59 9.41 -5.76 -6.83
N ALA A 60 10.00 -4.58 -6.61
CA ALA A 60 9.28 -3.32 -6.82
C ALA A 60 8.94 -3.12 -8.31
N PHE A 61 7.76 -2.58 -8.60
CA PHE A 61 7.39 -2.10 -9.95
C PHE A 61 7.38 -0.57 -10.04
N VAL A 62 7.23 0.11 -8.90
CA VAL A 62 7.34 1.56 -8.78
C VAL A 62 8.30 1.88 -7.64
N VAL A 63 9.34 2.64 -7.94
CA VAL A 63 10.34 3.10 -6.97
C VAL A 63 10.33 4.63 -6.94
N LEU A 64 10.03 5.20 -5.78
CA LEU A 64 10.16 6.63 -5.52
C LEU A 64 11.20 6.83 -4.43
N GLU A 65 12.24 7.61 -4.74
CA GLU A 65 13.35 7.83 -3.82
C GLU A 65 13.62 9.32 -3.58
N SER A 66 13.64 9.70 -2.30
CA SER A 66 13.98 11.05 -1.87
C SER A 66 14.50 11.04 -0.44
N TYR A 67 15.41 11.95 -0.12
CA TYR A 67 15.91 12.12 1.25
C TYR A 67 14.98 12.98 2.11
N ASN A 68 14.35 14.00 1.52
CA ASN A 68 13.59 15.02 2.25
C ASN A 68 12.30 15.47 1.55
N LYS A 69 11.79 14.70 0.58
CA LYS A 69 10.51 14.98 -0.10
C LYS A 69 9.56 13.81 0.14
N GLY A 70 8.30 14.11 0.45
CA GLY A 70 7.22 13.13 0.55
C GLY A 70 6.47 12.98 -0.77
N LEU A 71 5.71 11.88 -0.89
CA LEU A 71 4.72 11.70 -1.95
C LEU A 71 3.42 12.40 -1.55
N VAL A 72 2.92 13.29 -2.41
CA VAL A 72 1.59 13.87 -2.28
C VAL A 72 0.72 13.28 -3.40
N LEU A 73 -0.33 12.58 -3.01
CA LEU A 73 -1.34 12.10 -3.95
C LEU A 73 -2.30 13.22 -4.32
N THR A 74 -2.86 13.16 -5.52
CA THR A 74 -3.94 14.05 -5.95
C THR A 74 -5.07 14.01 -4.91
N ARG A 75 -5.56 15.17 -4.49
CA ARG A 75 -6.61 15.31 -3.47
C ARG A 75 -7.84 15.91 -4.11
N LEU A 76 -8.97 15.22 -4.03
CA LEU A 76 -10.23 15.60 -4.69
C LEU A 76 -11.41 15.32 -3.75
N THR A 77 -12.53 16.02 -3.92
CA THR A 77 -13.79 15.67 -3.25
C THR A 77 -14.39 14.41 -3.87
N THR A 78 -15.31 13.74 -3.16
CA THR A 78 -16.01 12.56 -3.72
C THR A 78 -16.67 12.87 -5.07
N ALA A 79 -17.36 14.00 -5.20
CA ALA A 79 -18.00 14.41 -6.45
C ALA A 79 -17.01 14.64 -7.60
N GLN A 80 -15.82 15.18 -7.31
CA GLN A 80 -14.76 15.34 -8.32
C GLN A 80 -14.19 14.00 -8.76
N ILE A 81 -14.04 13.04 -7.84
CA ILE A 81 -13.56 11.68 -8.13
C ILE A 81 -14.54 10.93 -9.03
N GLU A 82 -15.84 11.03 -8.76
CA GLU A 82 -16.90 10.41 -9.55
C GLU A 82 -16.99 10.96 -10.98
N ALA A 83 -16.56 12.21 -11.20
CA ALA A 83 -16.51 12.84 -12.52
C ALA A 83 -15.27 12.46 -13.35
N LEU A 84 -14.30 11.74 -12.78
CA LEU A 84 -13.10 11.32 -13.50
C LEU A 84 -13.43 10.25 -14.56
N LYS A 85 -12.53 10.11 -15.55
CA LYS A 85 -12.42 8.91 -16.39
C LYS A 85 -11.27 8.05 -15.85
N PRO A 86 -11.48 7.22 -14.82
CA PRO A 86 -10.40 6.52 -14.15
C PRO A 86 -9.84 5.38 -15.00
N VAL A 87 -8.59 5.02 -14.72
CA VAL A 87 -7.96 3.77 -15.18
C VAL A 87 -7.70 2.88 -13.96
N GLU A 88 -7.72 1.57 -14.16
CA GLU A 88 -7.44 0.59 -13.09
C GLU A 88 -6.11 0.89 -12.40
N GLY A 89 -6.10 0.81 -11.06
CA GLY A 89 -4.94 1.11 -10.23
C GLY A 89 -4.74 2.59 -9.92
N MET A 90 -5.58 3.50 -10.44
CA MET A 90 -5.52 4.92 -10.08
C MET A 90 -5.80 5.11 -8.58
N MET A 91 -5.00 5.96 -7.92
CA MET A 91 -5.12 6.31 -6.50
C MET A 91 -5.36 7.80 -6.32
N VAL A 92 -6.28 8.17 -5.43
CA VAL A 92 -6.64 9.56 -5.09
C VAL A 92 -6.97 9.66 -3.60
N TYR A 93 -6.57 10.73 -2.93
CA TYR A 93 -7.06 11.01 -1.58
C TYR A 93 -8.41 11.74 -1.66
N ASP A 94 -9.47 11.14 -1.13
CA ASP A 94 -10.80 11.73 -1.06
C ASP A 94 -10.90 12.67 0.16
N SER A 95 -11.02 13.97 -0.07
CA SER A 95 -11.12 14.98 0.99
C SER A 95 -12.50 15.09 1.63
N THR A 96 -13.53 14.48 1.04
CA THR A 96 -14.88 14.41 1.62
C THR A 96 -15.01 13.17 2.51
N ALA A 97 -14.54 12.02 2.03
CA ALA A 97 -14.56 10.75 2.78
C ALA A 97 -13.34 10.57 3.72
N ASN A 98 -12.33 11.44 3.61
CA ASN A 98 -11.09 11.42 4.39
C ASN A 98 -10.31 10.09 4.29
N CYS A 99 -10.26 9.48 3.11
CA CYS A 99 -9.60 8.19 2.88
C CYS A 99 -8.77 8.19 1.58
N LEU A 100 -7.78 7.31 1.49
CA LEU A 100 -7.14 6.98 0.22
C LEU A 100 -8.08 6.07 -0.58
N LYS A 101 -8.50 6.50 -1.77
CA LYS A 101 -9.29 5.68 -2.70
C LYS A 101 -8.42 5.06 -3.78
N LEU A 102 -8.74 3.82 -4.14
CA LEU A 102 -8.18 3.09 -5.29
C LEU A 102 -9.32 2.69 -6.23
N TYR A 103 -9.10 2.87 -7.53
CA TYR A 103 -10.01 2.40 -8.57
C TYR A 103 -9.62 0.99 -9.02
N ASN A 104 -10.51 0.01 -8.80
CA ASN A 104 -10.24 -1.40 -9.12
C ASN A 104 -10.59 -1.80 -10.57
N GLY A 105 -10.74 -0.82 -11.47
CA GLY A 105 -11.21 -1.04 -12.84
C GLY A 105 -12.72 -0.92 -13.02
N LYS A 106 -13.51 -0.97 -11.93
CA LYS A 106 -14.98 -0.85 -11.96
C LYS A 106 -15.51 0.25 -11.03
N THR A 107 -15.00 0.31 -9.81
CA THR A 107 -15.50 1.20 -8.76
C THR A 107 -14.35 1.77 -7.93
N TRP A 108 -14.56 2.96 -7.39
CA TRP A 108 -13.70 3.53 -6.36
C TRP A 108 -14.01 2.93 -4.99
N GLY A 109 -12.99 2.55 -4.24
CA GLY A 109 -13.12 2.12 -2.84
C GLY A 109 -12.02 2.70 -1.97
N CYS A 110 -12.33 2.98 -0.69
CA CYS A 110 -11.30 3.34 0.28
C CYS A 110 -10.38 2.11 0.49
N VAL A 111 -9.08 2.34 0.47
CA VAL A 111 -8.11 1.34 0.88
C VAL A 111 -8.23 1.15 2.38
N VAL A 112 -8.60 -0.05 2.77
CA VAL A 112 -8.71 -0.48 4.16
C VAL A 112 -7.76 -1.67 4.35
N GLN A 113 -7.22 -1.79 5.56
CA GLN A 113 -6.51 -3.00 5.92
C GLN A 113 -7.52 -4.14 6.10
N GLY A 114 -7.27 -5.27 5.45
CA GLY A 114 -8.09 -6.48 5.56
C GLY A 114 -7.24 -7.72 5.85
N CYS A 115 -7.88 -8.73 6.46
CA CYS A 115 -7.33 -10.09 6.57
C CYS A 115 -7.68 -10.90 5.32
N VAL A 116 -6.91 -11.94 5.02
CA VAL A 116 -6.93 -12.65 3.73
C VAL A 116 -7.27 -14.11 3.99
N ASP A 117 -8.36 -14.32 4.71
CA ASP A 117 -8.80 -15.61 5.22
C ASP A 117 -10.08 -15.47 6.07
N GLU A 118 -11.24 -15.57 5.41
CA GLU A 118 -12.32 -16.47 5.85
C GLU A 118 -12.34 -17.65 4.86
#